data_AF-A0A844SQ80-F1
#
_entry.id   AF-A0A844SQ80-F1
#
_cell.length_a   1.000
_cell.length_b   1.000
_cell.length_c   1.000
_cell.angle_alpha   90.00
_cell.angle_beta   90.00
_cell.angle_gamma   90.00
#
_symmetry.space_group_name_H-M   'P 1'
#
loop_
_entity.id
_entity.type
_entity.pdbx_description
1 polymer ?
#
loop_
_entity_poly.entity_id
_entity_poly.type
_entity_poly.pdbx_seq_one_letter_code
_entity_poly.pdbx_strand_id
1 'polypeptide(L)'
;MTKPSVLAIGLDPTFVDLSVMPQFTPELVRSYLGAQIEGLRTLGYDVESCLIDLGDTAEAVTAAALNARRYDCVVIGAGLREPPERLLLFETILNLVHRLAPHAAICFNTRPADTAAAVQRWVKP
;
A
#
# COMPACT_ATOMS: atom_id res chain seq x y z
N MET A 1 24.46 1.39 6.74
CA MET A 1 23.47 0.29 6.71
C MET A 1 22.49 0.59 5.59
N THR A 2 22.01 -0.43 4.88
CA THR A 2 20.98 -0.26 3.85
C THR A 2 19.64 0.03 4.51
N LYS A 3 18.93 1.07 4.05
CA LYS A 3 17.58 1.40 4.52
C LYS A 3 16.62 0.25 4.20
N PRO A 4 15.72 -0.17 5.11
CA PRO A 4 14.74 -1.18 4.77
C PRO A 4 13.77 -0.67 3.71
N SER A 5 13.48 -1.55 2.76
CA SER A 5 12.66 -1.31 1.58
C SER A 5 11.19 -1.62 1.87
N VAL A 6 10.30 -0.66 1.60
CA VAL A 6 8.86 -0.76 1.85
C VAL A 6 8.08 -0.51 0.57
N LEU A 7 7.15 -1.40 0.24
CA LEU A 7 6.14 -1.17 -0.79
C LEU A 7 4.81 -0.82 -0.13
N ALA A 8 4.24 0.34 -0.43
CA ALA A 8 2.90 0.71 0.00
C ALA A 8 1.91 0.50 -1.15
N ILE A 9 1.08 -0.53 -1.04
CA ILE A 9 0.02 -0.83 -2.01
C ILE A 9 -1.28 -0.16 -1.54
N GLY A 10 -1.86 0.66 -2.41
CA GLY A 10 -3.12 1.35 -2.17
C GLY A 10 -3.96 1.45 -3.44
N LEU A 11 -5.18 1.95 -3.31
CA LEU A 11 -6.03 2.23 -4.46
C LEU A 11 -5.69 3.57 -5.06
N ASP A 12 -5.67 3.64 -6.39
CA ASP A 12 -5.64 4.91 -7.08
C ASP A 12 -6.98 5.66 -6.84
N PRO A 13 -6.97 6.88 -6.28
CA PRO A 13 -8.19 7.60 -5.92
C PRO A 13 -9.11 7.94 -7.11
N THR A 14 -8.62 7.89 -8.34
CA THR A 14 -9.45 8.10 -9.54
C THR A 14 -10.46 6.98 -9.77
N PHE A 15 -10.22 5.78 -9.24
CA PHE A 15 -11.13 4.64 -9.38
C PHE A 15 -12.03 4.41 -8.15
N VAL A 16 -11.88 5.22 -7.10
CA VAL A 16 -12.69 5.07 -5.88
C VAL A 16 -13.87 6.03 -5.94
N ASP A 17 -15.08 5.54 -5.69
CA ASP A 17 -16.24 6.40 -5.48
C ASP A 17 -16.10 7.12 -4.14
N LEU A 18 -15.67 8.38 -4.19
CA LEU A 18 -15.52 9.24 -3.02
C LEU A 18 -16.82 9.98 -2.66
N SER A 19 -17.92 9.80 -3.41
CA SER A 19 -19.19 10.48 -3.10
C SER A 19 -19.76 10.10 -1.73
N VAL A 20 -19.44 8.88 -1.26
CA VAL A 20 -19.78 8.37 0.08
C VAL A 20 -18.93 8.99 1.19
N MET A 21 -17.87 9.72 0.83
CA MET A 21 -16.99 10.45 1.76
C MET A 21 -16.78 11.88 1.25
N PRO A 22 -17.79 12.76 1.37
CA PRO A 22 -17.78 14.10 0.75
C PRO A 22 -16.65 15.02 1.24
N GLN A 23 -16.01 14.68 2.37
CA GLN A 23 -14.81 15.35 2.87
C GLN A 23 -13.53 15.05 2.07
N PHE A 24 -13.54 14.05 1.18
CA PHE A 24 -12.38 13.63 0.41
C PHE A 24 -12.55 13.94 -1.08
N THR A 25 -11.54 14.59 -1.67
CA THR A 25 -11.35 14.65 -3.12
C THR A 25 -10.19 13.73 -3.52
N PRO A 26 -10.10 13.29 -4.79
CA PRO A 26 -8.97 12.49 -5.26
C PRO A 26 -7.62 13.14 -4.96
N GLU A 27 -7.50 14.46 -5.12
CA GLU A 27 -6.28 15.23 -4.86
C GLU A 27 -5.92 15.21 -3.38
N LEU A 28 -6.92 15.37 -2.49
CA LEU A 28 -6.71 15.31 -1.05
C LEU A 28 -6.23 13.92 -0.63
N VAL A 29 -6.83 12.86 -1.18
CA VAL A 29 -6.39 11.47 -0.91
C VAL A 29 -4.96 11.26 -1.40
N ARG A 30 -4.63 11.69 -2.63
CA ARG A 30 -3.25 11.61 -3.15
C ARG A 30 -2.26 12.37 -2.27
N SER A 31 -2.64 13.55 -1.78
CA SER A 31 -1.82 14.34 -0.84
C SER A 31 -1.59 13.60 0.48
N TYR A 32 -2.62 12.97 1.04
CA TYR A 32 -2.47 12.15 2.24
C TYR A 32 -1.54 10.96 2.01
N LEU A 33 -1.73 10.22 0.91
CA LEU A 33 -0.85 9.10 0.56
C LEU A 33 0.61 9.57 0.42
N GLY A 34 0.85 10.67 -0.30
CA GLY A 34 2.17 11.27 -0.44
C GLY A 34 2.80 11.65 0.91
N ALA A 35 2.05 12.29 1.81
CA ALA A 35 2.53 12.66 3.14
C ALA A 35 2.95 11.43 3.97
N GLN A 36 2.23 10.31 3.85
CA GLN A 36 2.58 9.08 4.56
C GLN A 36 3.84 8.41 4.00
N ILE A 37 4.05 8.47 2.68
CA ILE A 37 5.28 7.99 2.05
C ILE A 37 6.48 8.82 2.52
N GLU A 38 6.36 10.14 2.52
CA GLU A 38 7.43 11.03 3.02
C GLU A 38 7.68 10.85 4.52
N GLY A 39 6.63 10.59 5.31
CA GLY A 39 6.75 10.26 6.73
C GLY A 39 7.61 9.02 6.96
N LEU A 40 7.39 7.95 6.21
CA LEU A 40 8.24 6.75 6.26
C LEU A 40 9.68 7.05 5.79
N ARG A 41 9.87 7.81 4.72
CA ARG A 41 11.21 8.17 4.23
C ARG A 41 12.01 8.96 5.27
N THR A 42 11.35 9.87 6.00
CA THR A 42 11.94 10.64 7.11
C THR A 42 12.36 9.74 8.27
N LEU A 43 11.64 8.63 8.50
CA LEU A 43 11.97 7.64 9.52
C LEU A 43 13.11 6.69 9.13
N GLY A 44 13.67 6.81 7.92
CA GLY A 44 14.82 6.03 7.49
C GLY A 44 14.50 4.86 6.54
N TYR A 45 13.26 4.73 6.06
CA TYR A 45 12.89 3.70 5.09
C TYR A 45 13.14 4.15 3.64
N ASP A 46 13.37 3.20 2.75
CA ASP A 46 13.24 3.38 1.30
C ASP A 46 11.84 2.92 0.89
N VAL A 47 11.03 3.81 0.34
CA VAL A 47 9.59 3.58 0.18
C VAL A 47 9.14 3.85 -1.25
N GLU A 48 8.39 2.90 -1.81
CA GLU A 48 7.66 3.04 -3.06
C GLU A 48 6.15 2.94 -2.84
N SER A 49 5.41 3.71 -3.64
CA SER A 49 3.95 3.67 -3.67
C SER A 49 3.50 2.93 -4.92
N CYS A 50 2.60 1.96 -4.75
CA CYS A 50 1.96 1.21 -5.83
C CYS A 50 0.45 1.45 -5.71
N LEU A 51 -0.07 2.31 -6.59
CA LEU A 51 -1.50 2.58 -6.67
C LEU A 51 -2.12 1.71 -7.78
N ILE A 52 -3.16 0.97 -7.42
CA ILE A 52 -3.86 0.03 -8.31
C ILE A 52 -5.32 0.45 -8.55
N ASP A 53 -5.90 -0.04 -9.63
CA ASP A 53 -7.32 0.12 -9.93
C ASP A 53 -8.19 -0.88 -9.14
N LEU A 54 -9.46 -1.04 -9.56
CA LEU A 54 -10.43 -1.95 -8.93
C LEU A 54 -10.35 -3.41 -9.41
N GLY A 55 -9.39 -3.78 -10.26
CA GLY A 55 -9.19 -5.17 -10.66
C GLY A 55 -8.80 -5.40 -12.12
N ASP A 56 -8.98 -4.42 -13.01
CA ASP A 56 -8.67 -4.59 -14.44
C ASP A 56 -7.17 -4.75 -14.68
N THR A 57 -6.34 -3.98 -13.96
CA THR A 57 -4.88 -3.99 -14.08
C THR A 57 -4.16 -4.22 -12.76
N ALA A 58 -4.88 -4.25 -11.63
CA ALA A 58 -4.32 -4.35 -10.28
C ALA A 58 -3.29 -5.48 -10.11
N GLU A 59 -3.57 -6.67 -10.64
CA GLU A 59 -2.64 -7.81 -10.57
C GLU A 59 -1.34 -7.53 -11.31
N ALA A 60 -1.43 -7.05 -12.56
CA ALA A 60 -0.27 -6.78 -13.40
C ALA A 60 0.60 -5.66 -12.83
N VAL A 61 -0.03 -4.58 -12.34
CA VAL A 61 0.67 -3.45 -11.71
C VAL A 61 1.37 -3.88 -10.43
N THR A 62 0.69 -4.67 -9.58
CA THR A 62 1.28 -5.19 -8.35
C THR A 62 2.43 -6.15 -8.63
N ALA A 63 2.27 -7.06 -9.59
CA ALA A 63 3.32 -7.99 -9.99
C ALA A 63 4.55 -7.25 -10.54
N ALA A 64 4.34 -6.21 -11.34
CA ALA A 64 5.44 -5.40 -11.87
C ALA A 64 6.23 -4.71 -10.74
N ALA A 65 5.53 -4.12 -9.76
CA ALA A 65 6.17 -3.50 -8.60
C ALA A 65 6.97 -4.53 -7.78
N LEU A 66 6.36 -5.67 -7.43
CA LEU A 66 7.00 -6.72 -6.64
C LEU A 66 8.22 -7.36 -7.31
N ASN A 67 8.23 -7.43 -8.65
CA ASN A 67 9.37 -7.97 -9.40
C ASN A 67 10.48 -6.94 -9.66
N ALA A 68 10.19 -5.64 -9.58
CA ALA A 68 11.17 -4.59 -9.87
C ALA A 68 12.29 -4.54 -8.82
N ARG A 69 11.99 -4.85 -7.55
CA ARG A 69 12.96 -4.89 -6.46
C ARG A 69 12.50 -5.78 -5.31
N ARG A 70 13.43 -6.12 -4.41
CA ARG A 70 13.11 -6.79 -3.14
C ARG A 70 12.63 -5.76 -2.11
N TYR A 71 11.61 -6.14 -1.34
CA TYR A 71 11.08 -5.36 -0.22
C TYR A 71 11.20 -6.15 1.08
N ASP A 72 11.49 -5.43 2.16
CA ASP A 72 11.51 -5.99 3.52
C ASP A 72 10.10 -5.97 4.13
N CYS A 73 9.25 -5.02 3.71
CA CYS A 73 7.85 -4.94 4.13
C CYS A 73 6.93 -4.50 3.00
N VAL A 74 5.72 -5.07 2.94
CA VAL A 74 4.64 -4.62 2.06
C VAL A 74 3.45 -4.19 2.92
N VAL A 75 3.06 -2.93 2.80
CA VAL A 75 1.84 -2.38 3.40
C VAL A 75 0.70 -2.57 2.41
N ILE A 76 -0.40 -3.18 2.83
CA ILE A 76 -1.66 -3.19 2.07
C ILE A 76 -2.65 -2.24 2.77
N GLY A 77 -3.01 -1.18 2.05
CA GLY A 77 -3.84 -0.08 2.52
C GLY A 77 -5.24 -0.51 2.97
N ALA A 78 -5.75 0.11 4.04
CA ALA A 78 -7.12 -0.12 4.56
C ALA A 78 -8.22 -0.01 3.49
N GLY A 79 -8.12 0.94 2.55
CA GLY A 79 -9.09 1.11 1.48
C GLY A 79 -9.26 -0.10 0.56
N LEU A 80 -8.27 -0.99 0.48
CA LEU A 80 -8.36 -2.24 -0.28
C LEU A 80 -9.09 -3.34 0.50
N ARG A 81 -9.06 -3.29 1.83
CA ARG A 81 -9.40 -4.41 2.72
C ARG A 81 -10.69 -4.21 3.51
N GLU A 82 -11.08 -2.96 3.77
CA GLU A 82 -12.26 -2.65 4.60
C GLU A 82 -13.60 -2.76 3.86
N PRO A 83 -13.75 -2.25 2.62
CA PRO A 83 -15.01 -2.40 1.90
C PRO A 83 -15.26 -3.87 1.52
N PRO A 84 -16.39 -4.49 1.94
CA PRO A 84 -16.65 -5.91 1.71
C PRO A 84 -16.61 -6.33 0.24
N GLU A 85 -17.03 -5.43 -0.66
CA GLU A 85 -17.03 -5.65 -2.11
C GLU A 85 -15.62 -5.82 -2.71
N ARG A 86 -14.57 -5.47 -1.94
CA ARG A 86 -13.17 -5.57 -2.37
C ARG A 86 -12.48 -6.82 -1.86
N LEU A 87 -13.18 -7.70 -1.13
CA LEU A 87 -12.58 -8.90 -0.52
C LEU A 87 -11.78 -9.74 -1.53
N LEU A 88 -12.35 -10.00 -2.71
CA LEU A 88 -11.67 -10.80 -3.73
C LEU A 88 -10.40 -10.12 -4.25
N LEU A 89 -10.46 -8.82 -4.52
CA LEU A 89 -9.28 -8.06 -4.94
C LEU A 89 -8.20 -8.06 -3.84
N PHE A 90 -8.60 -7.88 -2.58
CA PHE A 90 -7.68 -7.97 -1.45
C PHE A 90 -7.00 -9.34 -1.35
N GLU A 91 -7.76 -10.43 -1.45
CA GLU A 91 -7.21 -11.80 -1.44
C GLU A 91 -6.24 -12.02 -2.61
N THR A 92 -6.58 -11.52 -3.79
CA THR A 92 -5.72 -11.58 -4.98
C THR A 92 -4.38 -10.89 -4.74
N ILE A 93 -4.40 -9.64 -4.27
CA ILE A 93 -3.18 -8.87 -3.98
C ILE A 93 -2.38 -9.50 -2.85
N LEU A 94 -3.03 -9.93 -1.77
CA LEU A 94 -2.37 -10.60 -0.65
C LEU A 94 -1.64 -11.86 -1.09
N ASN A 95 -2.30 -12.72 -1.85
CA ASN A 95 -1.71 -13.95 -2.37
C ASN A 95 -0.58 -13.68 -3.37
N LEU A 96 -0.69 -12.60 -4.15
CA LEU A 96 0.36 -12.20 -5.08
C LEU A 96 1.62 -11.74 -4.33
N VAL A 97 1.45 -10.92 -3.29
CA VAL A 97 2.55 -10.51 -2.39
C VAL A 97 3.19 -11.74 -1.74
N HIS A 98 2.39 -12.66 -1.21
CA HIS A 98 2.88 -13.90 -0.61
C HIS A 98 3.72 -14.75 -1.58
N ARG A 99 3.32 -14.84 -2.86
CA ARG A 99 4.04 -15.61 -3.88
C ARG A 99 5.30 -14.92 -4.40
N LEU A 100 5.24 -13.62 -4.68
CA LEU A 100 6.32 -12.89 -5.37
C LEU A 100 7.33 -12.26 -4.41
N ALA A 101 6.91 -11.95 -3.18
CA ALA A 101 7.77 -11.41 -2.13
C ALA A 101 7.67 -12.23 -0.83
N PRO A 102 7.97 -13.55 -0.85
CA PRO A 102 7.80 -14.44 0.30
C PRO A 102 8.68 -14.07 1.51
N HIS A 103 9.68 -13.21 1.32
CA HIS A 103 10.56 -12.71 2.38
C HIS A 103 10.03 -11.46 3.07
N ALA A 104 9.14 -10.71 2.41
CA ALA A 104 8.65 -9.45 2.93
C ALA A 104 7.63 -9.69 4.05
N ALA A 105 7.74 -8.93 5.14
CA ALA A 105 6.65 -8.87 6.11
C ALA A 105 5.44 -8.17 5.47
N ILE A 106 4.26 -8.78 5.58
CA ILE A 106 3.00 -8.17 5.13
C ILE A 106 2.37 -7.45 6.32
N CYS A 107 2.03 -6.18 6.15
CA CYS A 107 1.36 -5.42 7.20
C CYS A 107 0.18 -4.61 6.69
N PHE A 108 -0.71 -4.30 7.62
CA PHE A 108 -1.94 -3.58 7.36
C PHE A 108 -1.99 -2.35 8.27
N ASN A 109 -2.24 -1.20 7.66
CA ASN A 109 -2.63 0.01 8.39
C ASN A 109 -4.16 -0.01 8.60
N THR A 110 -4.64 0.77 9.56
CA THR A 110 -6.10 0.98 9.77
C THR A 110 -6.56 2.28 9.10
N ARG A 111 -5.63 3.22 8.91
CA ARG A 111 -5.86 4.49 8.22
C ARG A 111 -4.54 4.98 7.63
N PRO A 112 -4.53 5.91 6.67
CA PRO A 112 -3.28 6.43 6.13
C PRO A 112 -2.28 6.86 7.23
N ALA A 113 -2.78 7.57 8.24
CA ALA A 113 -1.98 8.14 9.33
C ALA A 113 -1.18 7.13 10.19
N ASP A 114 -1.57 5.84 10.27
CA ASP A 114 -0.87 4.84 11.09
C ASP A 114 0.05 3.91 10.27
N THR A 115 0.30 4.24 9.00
CA THR A 115 1.18 3.47 8.10
C THR A 115 2.57 3.25 8.67
N ALA A 116 3.19 4.27 9.26
CA ALA A 116 4.51 4.14 9.88
C ALA A 116 4.53 3.16 11.04
N ALA A 117 3.52 3.24 11.91
CA ALA A 117 3.36 2.31 13.02
C ALA A 117 3.13 0.88 12.49
N ALA A 118 2.41 0.71 11.38
CA ALA A 118 2.19 -0.59 10.76
C ALA A 118 3.48 -1.26 10.27
N VAL A 119 4.35 -0.51 9.60
CA VAL A 119 5.67 -0.99 9.14
C VAL A 119 6.56 -1.34 10.32
N GLN A 120 6.62 -0.47 11.34
CA GLN A 120 7.50 -0.61 12.50
C GLN A 120 7.18 -1.82 13.39
N ARG A 121 5.99 -2.44 13.25
CA ARG A 121 5.69 -3.71 13.92
C ARG A 121 6.57 -4.86 13.42
N TRP A 122 7.12 -4.75 12.21
CA TRP A 122 7.80 -5.86 11.53
C TRP A 122 9.23 -5.54 11.13
N VAL A 123 9.51 -4.31 10.73
CA VAL A 123 10.82 -3.90 10.21
C VAL A 123 11.27 -2.62 10.92
N LYS A 124 12.51 -2.59 11.40
CA LYS A 124 13.14 -1.40 11.99
C LYS A 124 14.01 -0.68 10.95
N PRO A 125 14.10 0.66 10.98
CA PRO A 125 14.96 1.43 10.08
C PRO A 125 16.46 1.14 10.26
#